data_AF-A0A061FF56-F1
#
_entry.id   AF-A0A061FF56-F1
#
_cell.length_a   1.000
_cell.length_b   1.000
_cell.length_c   1.000
_cell.angle_alpha   90.00
_cell.angle_beta   90.00
_cell.angle_gamma   90.00
#
_symmetry.space_group_name_H-M   'P 1'
#
loop_
_entity.id
_entity.type
_entity.pdbx_description
1 polymer ?
#
loop_
_entity_poly.entity_id
_entity_poly.type
_entity_poly.pdbx_seq_one_letter_code
_entity_poly.pdbx_strand_id
1 'polypeptide(L)'
;MRGPNIVVSTLCNKCLKLGLRAFNGKKMVCSAECFPKLDSLTLLGLFYLEEWKVDEGAMPTLRHLEIENCRKLKMLPDGLRFITTLRYLKIERMPMAFQDKLVEGGEDFYKVQHVPSIILPTVYLSYDP
;
A
#
# COMPACT_ATOMS: atom_id res chain seq x y z
N MET A 1 10.24 -18.86 -16.86
CA MET A 1 10.69 -17.68 -16.09
C MET A 1 10.07 -17.76 -14.71
N ARG A 2 10.84 -18.12 -13.69
CA ARG A 2 10.34 -18.22 -12.31
C ARG A 2 10.07 -16.81 -11.79
N GLY A 3 8.81 -16.50 -11.47
CA GLY A 3 8.43 -15.22 -10.90
C GLY A 3 9.14 -14.96 -9.56
N PRO A 4 9.26 -13.70 -9.12
CA PRO A 4 9.94 -13.37 -7.89
C PRO A 4 9.26 -14.10 -6.72
N ASN A 5 10.06 -14.85 -5.96
CA ASN A 5 9.63 -15.58 -4.78
C ASN A 5 9.00 -14.60 -3.78
N ILE A 6 7.68 -14.69 -3.58
CA ILE A 6 7.00 -13.99 -2.51
C ILE A 6 7.29 -14.78 -1.22
N VAL A 7 8.18 -14.27 -0.39
CA VAL A 7 8.36 -14.83 0.97
C VAL A 7 7.19 -14.34 1.81
N VAL A 8 6.14 -15.15 1.87
CA VAL A 8 4.93 -14.86 2.67
C VAL A 8 5.18 -15.34 4.10
N SER A 9 5.46 -14.45 5.04
CA SER A 9 5.43 -14.78 6.48
C SER A 9 4.01 -14.51 7.01
N THR A 10 3.15 -15.53 6.99
CA THR A 10 1.77 -15.42 7.52
C THR A 10 1.68 -16.10 8.89
N LEU A 11 1.44 -15.31 9.95
CA LEU A 11 1.10 -15.82 11.29
C LEU A 11 -0.42 -15.96 11.52
N CYS A 12 -1.26 -15.37 10.66
CA CYS A 12 -2.70 -15.61 10.64
C CYS A 12 -3.28 -15.30 9.25
N ASN A 13 -4.26 -16.07 8.77
CA ASN A 13 -4.86 -15.93 7.43
C ASN A 13 -5.57 -14.57 7.17
N LYS A 14 -5.46 -13.61 8.10
CA LYS A 14 -6.02 -12.26 8.05
C LYS A 14 -4.96 -11.16 7.98
N CYS A 15 -3.69 -11.46 8.21
CA CYS A 15 -2.62 -10.46 8.18
C CYS A 15 -1.51 -10.89 7.22
N LEU A 16 -1.21 -10.06 6.24
CA LEU A 16 -0.13 -10.25 5.28
C LEU A 16 0.88 -9.11 5.43
N LYS A 17 2.13 -9.47 5.69
CA LYS A 17 3.24 -8.51 5.73
C LYS A 17 4.27 -8.87 4.67
N LEU A 18 4.50 -7.97 3.73
CA LEU A 18 5.56 -8.08 2.74
C LEU A 18 6.71 -7.15 3.16
N GLY A 19 7.71 -7.75 3.79
CA GLY A 19 8.88 -7.03 4.30
C GLY A 19 10.03 -6.91 3.31
N LEU A 20 11.17 -6.45 3.82
CA LEU A 20 12.43 -6.34 3.08
C LEU A 20 12.72 -7.65 2.33
N ARG A 21 13.00 -7.55 1.02
CA ARG A 21 13.32 -8.68 0.13
C ARG A 21 12.17 -9.68 -0.13
N ALA A 22 10.97 -9.47 0.44
CA ALA A 22 9.81 -10.32 0.15
C ALA A 22 9.34 -10.19 -1.30
N PHE A 23 9.66 -9.07 -1.95
CA PHE A 23 9.33 -8.80 -3.35
C PHE A 23 10.42 -7.94 -4.01
N ASN A 24 11.04 -8.47 -5.06
CA ASN A 24 12.06 -7.78 -5.87
C ASN A 24 11.53 -7.37 -7.25
N GLY A 25 10.24 -7.55 -7.51
CA GLY A 25 9.63 -7.13 -8.76
C GLY A 25 9.36 -5.62 -8.79
N LYS A 26 9.12 -5.10 -9.99
CA LYS A 26 8.69 -3.70 -10.19
C LYS A 26 7.19 -3.51 -10.11
N LYS A 27 6.42 -4.58 -10.35
CA LYS A 27 4.97 -4.54 -10.48
C LYS A 27 4.32 -5.63 -9.64
N MET A 28 3.47 -5.21 -8.71
CA MET A 28 2.64 -6.11 -7.91
C MET A 28 1.20 -6.04 -8.38
N VAL A 29 0.54 -7.19 -8.50
CA VAL A 29 -0.86 -7.29 -8.94
C VAL A 29 -1.66 -8.10 -7.92
N CYS A 30 -2.73 -7.51 -7.42
CA CYS A 30 -3.76 -8.16 -6.62
C CYS A 30 -5.00 -8.34 -7.50
N SER A 31 -5.19 -9.54 -8.04
CA SER A 31 -6.34 -9.86 -8.90
C SER A 31 -7.64 -9.99 -8.09
N ALA A 32 -8.78 -9.94 -8.77
CA ALA A 32 -10.07 -10.24 -8.15
C ALA A 32 -10.02 -11.56 -7.35
N GLU A 33 -10.76 -11.62 -6.24
CA GLU A 33 -10.83 -12.78 -5.34
C GLU A 33 -9.53 -13.16 -4.62
N CYS A 34 -8.41 -12.47 -4.87
CA CYS A 34 -7.21 -12.67 -4.07
C CYS A 34 -7.44 -12.16 -2.63
N PHE A 35 -6.95 -12.96 -1.66
CA PHE A 35 -6.99 -12.63 -0.24
C PHE A 35 -8.40 -12.28 0.32
N PRO A 36 -9.40 -13.18 0.17
CA PRO A 36 -10.81 -12.88 0.48
C PRO A 36 -11.11 -12.66 1.97
N LYS A 37 -10.15 -12.94 2.86
CA LYS A 37 -10.29 -12.80 4.32
C LYS A 37 -9.23 -11.89 4.93
N LEU A 38 -8.45 -11.20 4.10
CA LEU A 38 -7.38 -10.33 4.57
C LEU A 38 -7.95 -9.09 5.23
N ASP A 39 -7.52 -8.84 6.46
CA ASP A 39 -7.90 -7.71 7.29
C ASP A 39 -6.79 -6.65 7.30
N SER A 40 -5.52 -7.08 7.32
CA SER A 40 -4.36 -6.19 7.40
C SER A 40 -3.30 -6.53 6.36
N LEU A 41 -2.86 -5.51 5.62
CA LEU A 41 -1.76 -5.56 4.67
C LEU A 41 -0.68 -4.54 5.05
N THR A 42 0.56 -5.01 5.19
CA THR A 42 1.73 -4.14 5.37
C THR A 42 2.70 -4.35 4.21
N LEU A 43 3.07 -3.27 3.51
CA LEU A 43 4.13 -3.22 2.51
C LEU A 43 5.32 -2.46 3.10
N LEU A 44 6.39 -3.17 3.44
CA LEU A 44 7.53 -2.61 4.16
C LEU A 44 8.82 -2.79 3.36
N GLY A 45 9.41 -1.67 2.93
CA GLY A 45 10.74 -1.65 2.31
C GLY A 45 10.81 -2.40 0.97
N LEU A 46 9.75 -2.34 0.16
CA LEU A 46 9.72 -2.90 -1.19
C LEU A 46 10.41 -1.95 -2.18
N PHE A 47 11.74 -1.84 -2.07
CA PHE A 47 12.55 -0.80 -2.74
C PHE A 47 12.52 -0.80 -4.27
N TYR A 48 12.05 -1.87 -4.90
CA TYR A 48 11.93 -1.99 -6.35
C TYR A 48 10.50 -1.83 -6.86
N LEU A 49 9.50 -1.82 -5.98
CA LEU A 49 8.10 -1.70 -6.36
C LEU A 49 7.85 -0.30 -6.92
N GLU A 50 7.48 -0.25 -8.21
CA GLU A 50 7.14 0.98 -8.94
C GLU A 50 5.63 1.10 -9.19
N GLU A 51 4.99 -0.05 -9.47
CA GLU A 51 3.58 -0.16 -9.81
C GLU A 51 2.88 -1.16 -8.89
N TRP A 52 1.74 -0.74 -8.35
CA TRP A 52 0.83 -1.62 -7.65
C TRP A 52 -0.53 -1.55 -8.31
N LYS A 53 -1.05 -2.69 -8.75
CA LYS A 53 -2.39 -2.84 -9.34
C LYS A 53 -3.26 -3.65 -8.39
N VAL A 54 -4.46 -3.15 -8.13
CA VAL A 54 -5.51 -3.85 -7.39
C VAL A 54 -6.73 -3.87 -8.30
N ASP A 55 -7.17 -5.06 -8.68
CA ASP A 55 -8.38 -5.22 -9.47
C ASP A 55 -9.61 -5.10 -8.56
N GLU A 56 -10.75 -4.72 -9.13
CA GLU A 56 -12.02 -4.71 -8.40
C GLU A 56 -12.35 -6.10 -7.85
N GLY A 57 -12.80 -6.17 -6.59
CA GLY A 57 -13.06 -7.43 -5.89
C GLY A 57 -11.83 -8.09 -5.24
N ALA A 58 -10.64 -7.50 -5.36
CA ALA A 58 -9.48 -7.92 -4.57
C ALA A 58 -9.60 -7.46 -3.10
N MET A 59 -9.15 -8.30 -2.17
CA MET A 59 -9.06 -7.98 -0.73
C MET A 59 -10.34 -7.32 -0.15
N PRO A 60 -11.54 -7.89 -0.37
CA PRO A 60 -12.82 -7.24 -0.04
C PRO A 60 -13.01 -6.93 1.46
N THR A 61 -12.26 -7.60 2.33
CA THR A 61 -12.35 -7.45 3.80
C THR A 61 -11.26 -6.58 4.41
N LEU A 62 -10.39 -5.96 3.61
CA LEU A 62 -9.22 -5.24 4.09
C LEU A 62 -9.63 -4.01 4.91
N ARG A 63 -9.14 -3.92 6.15
CA ARG A 63 -9.42 -2.84 7.09
C ARG A 63 -8.21 -1.96 7.38
N HIS A 64 -7.00 -2.52 7.29
CA HIS A 64 -5.77 -1.86 7.64
C HIS A 64 -4.75 -1.97 6.51
N LEU A 65 -4.29 -0.83 5.99
CA LEU A 65 -3.22 -0.76 5.01
C LEU A 65 -2.09 0.12 5.53
N GLU A 66 -0.88 -0.45 5.56
CA GLU A 66 0.34 0.27 5.90
C GLU A 66 1.35 0.15 4.76
N ILE A 67 1.88 1.29 4.31
CA ILE A 67 2.93 1.36 3.31
C ILE A 67 4.08 2.15 3.90
N GLU A 68 5.19 1.47 4.14
CA GLU A 68 6.39 2.07 4.72
C GLU A 68 7.60 1.89 3.78
N ASN A 69 8.32 2.98 3.52
CA ASN A 69 9.63 2.97 2.86
C ASN A 69 9.64 2.29 1.47
N CYS A 70 8.52 2.33 0.75
CA CYS A 70 8.37 1.84 -0.63
C CYS A 70 8.64 2.96 -1.65
N ARG A 71 9.80 3.63 -1.55
CA ARG A 71 10.08 4.95 -2.15
C ARG A 71 9.97 5.06 -3.69
N LYS A 72 9.92 3.94 -4.41
CA LYS A 72 9.74 3.92 -5.89
C LYS A 72 8.29 3.79 -6.33
N LEU A 73 7.37 3.47 -5.41
CA LEU A 73 5.95 3.35 -5.72
C LEU A 73 5.42 4.73 -6.10
N LYS A 74 4.86 4.84 -7.30
CA LYS A 74 4.52 6.14 -7.91
C LYS A 74 3.19 6.72 -7.44
N MET A 75 2.22 5.84 -7.16
CA MET A 75 0.85 6.19 -6.80
C MET A 75 0.16 5.00 -6.12
N LEU A 76 -0.96 5.27 -5.47
CA LEU A 76 -1.85 4.21 -5.01
C LEU A 76 -2.65 3.60 -6.18
N PRO A 77 -2.97 2.29 -6.15
CA PRO A 77 -3.83 1.68 -7.15
C PRO A 77 -5.24 2.26 -7.10
N ASP A 78 -5.80 2.55 -8.26
CA ASP A 78 -7.20 3.02 -8.40
C ASP A 78 -8.20 2.05 -7.75
N GLY A 79 -7.90 0.75 -7.74
CA GLY A 79 -8.73 -0.29 -7.14
C GLY A 79 -9.00 -0.11 -5.64
N LEU A 80 -8.17 0.66 -4.91
CA LEU A 80 -8.43 0.95 -3.49
C LEU A 80 -9.76 1.67 -3.27
N ARG A 81 -10.26 2.42 -4.25
CA ARG A 81 -11.57 3.11 -4.15
C ARG A 81 -12.74 2.14 -3.94
N PHE A 82 -12.57 0.87 -4.30
CA PHE A 82 -13.59 -0.17 -4.16
C PHE A 82 -13.52 -0.92 -2.84
N ILE A 83 -12.44 -0.74 -2.06
CA ILE A 83 -12.26 -1.40 -0.76
C ILE A 83 -12.91 -0.53 0.32
N THR A 84 -14.24 -0.42 0.28
CA THR A 84 -15.04 0.40 1.21
C THR A 84 -14.97 -0.08 2.67
N THR A 85 -14.38 -1.25 2.90
CA THR A 85 -14.08 -1.80 4.23
C THR A 85 -12.82 -1.20 4.87
N LEU A 86 -11.98 -0.50 4.10
CA LEU A 86 -10.73 0.08 4.57
C LEU A 86 -11.00 1.18 5.61
N ARG A 87 -10.46 0.99 6.82
CA ARG A 87 -10.68 1.89 7.96
C ARG A 87 -9.46 2.73 8.30
N TYR A 88 -8.28 2.20 8.02
CA TYR A 88 -7.02 2.79 8.42
C TYR A 88 -6.01 2.68 7.28
N LEU A 89 -5.46 3.83 6.89
CA LEU A 89 -4.36 3.95 5.95
C LEU A 89 -3.19 4.69 6.61
N LYS A 90 -2.02 4.08 6.61
CA LYS A 90 -0.78 4.70 7.10
C LYS A 90 0.28 4.69 6.02
N ILE A 91 0.83 5.87 5.73
CA ILE A 91 1.89 6.06 4.74
C ILE A 91 3.10 6.63 5.47
N GLU A 92 4.18 5.86 5.57
CA GLU A 92 5.37 6.25 6.33
C GLU A 92 6.65 6.19 5.51
N ARG A 93 7.55 7.15 5.76
CA ARG A 93 8.88 7.21 5.13
C ARG A 93 8.82 7.14 3.59
N MET A 94 7.71 7.61 3.02
CA MET A 94 7.48 7.79 1.59
C MET A 94 7.85 9.23 1.18
N PRO A 95 8.21 9.48 -0.10
CA PRO A 95 8.48 10.84 -0.60
C PRO A 95 7.31 11.79 -0.31
N MET A 96 7.59 13.06 0.00
CA MET A 96 6.53 14.07 0.23
C MET A 96 5.59 14.17 -0.97
N ALA A 97 6.14 14.22 -2.19
CA ALA A 97 5.36 14.23 -3.43
C ALA A 97 4.41 13.01 -3.60
N PHE A 98 4.62 11.91 -2.88
CA PHE A 98 3.66 10.81 -2.83
C PHE A 98 2.55 11.09 -1.81
N GLN A 99 2.90 11.61 -0.63
CA GLN A 99 1.94 11.96 0.42
C GLN A 99 1.04 13.14 0.00
N ASP A 100 1.57 14.13 -0.71
CA ASP A 100 0.82 15.29 -1.22
C ASP A 100 -0.30 14.90 -2.19
N LYS A 101 -0.21 13.72 -2.83
CA LYS A 101 -1.30 13.21 -3.67
C LYS A 101 -2.47 12.67 -2.86
N LEU A 102 -2.27 12.38 -1.57
CA LEU A 102 -3.23 11.72 -0.69
C LEU A 102 -3.91 12.67 0.30
N VAL A 103 -3.57 13.96 0.29
CA VAL A 103 -4.29 15.00 1.03
C VAL A 103 -5.50 15.49 0.24
N GLU A 104 -6.45 16.17 0.91
CA GLU A 104 -7.62 16.74 0.25
C GLU A 104 -7.23 17.65 -0.92
N GLY A 105 -7.82 17.41 -2.09
CA GLY A 105 -7.46 18.08 -3.35
C GLY A 105 -6.26 17.48 -4.11
N GLY A 106 -5.55 16.51 -3.52
CA GLY A 106 -4.47 15.77 -4.17
C GLY A 106 -4.96 14.81 -5.26
N GLU A 107 -4.08 14.53 -6.23
CA GLU A 107 -4.37 13.71 -7.43
C GLU A 107 -4.95 12.33 -7.10
N ASP A 108 -4.48 11.69 -6.03
CA ASP A 108 -4.86 10.34 -5.62
C ASP A 108 -5.90 10.33 -4.48
N PHE A 109 -6.35 11.49 -3.98
CA PHE A 109 -7.23 11.57 -2.82
C PHE A 109 -8.53 10.81 -3.02
N TYR A 110 -9.10 10.86 -4.23
CA TYR A 110 -10.34 10.15 -4.57
C TYR A 110 -10.26 8.63 -4.36
N LYS A 111 -9.05 8.05 -4.35
CA LYS A 111 -8.80 6.62 -4.12
C LYS A 111 -8.96 6.23 -2.65
N VAL A 112 -8.82 7.19 -1.74
CA VAL A 112 -8.75 6.97 -0.28
C VAL A 112 -9.71 7.86 0.51
N GLN A 113 -10.46 8.76 -0.12
CA GLN A 113 -11.43 9.67 0.53
C GLN A 113 -12.50 8.96 1.37
N HIS A 114 -12.75 7.67 1.12
CA HIS A 114 -13.70 6.86 1.89
C HIS A 114 -13.09 6.30 3.20
N VAL A 115 -11.78 6.43 3.40
CA VAL A 115 -11.05 5.89 4.55
C VAL A 115 -11.15 6.87 5.73
N PRO A 116 -11.76 6.48 6.87
CA PRO A 116 -11.97 7.37 8.01
C PRO A 116 -10.70 7.86 8.71
N SER A 117 -9.61 7.09 8.64
CA SER A 117 -8.35 7.43 9.31
C SER A 117 -7.18 7.28 8.34
N ILE A 118 -6.59 8.41 7.96
CA ILE A 118 -5.41 8.48 7.10
C ILE A 118 -4.30 9.16 7.89
N ILE A 119 -3.17 8.49 8.02
CA ILE A 119 -1.99 8.97 8.75
C ILE A 119 -0.85 9.16 7.74
N LEU A 120 -0.47 10.42 7.55
CA LEU A 120 0.64 10.86 6.70
C LEU A 120 1.65 11.63 7.58
N PRO A 121 2.59 10.96 8.28
CA PRO A 121 3.53 11.64 9.15
C PRO A 121 4.45 12.54 8.34
N THR A 122 4.31 13.86 8.53
CA THR A 122 5.27 14.84 8.07
C THR A 122 6.57 14.66 8.84
N VAL A 123 7.61 14.19 8.17
CA VAL A 123 8.96 14.20 8.76
C VAL A 123 9.45 15.65 8.70
N TYR A 124 9.20 16.42 9.76
CA TYR A 124 9.99 17.61 10.03
C TYR A 124 11.41 17.15 10.33
N LEU A 125 12.28 17.14 9.33
CA LEU A 125 13.71 17.28 9.54
C LEU A 125 14.23 18.26 8.49
N SER A 126 14.42 19.49 8.96
CA SER A 126 15.52 20.35 8.56
C SER A 126 16.75 19.52 8.21
N TYR A 127 17.13 19.50 6.94
CA TYR A 127 18.52 19.35 6.51
C TYR A 127 18.67 20.14 5.21
N ASP A 128 18.97 21.42 5.43
CA ASP A 128 19.78 22.24 4.52
C ASP A 128 21.17 21.60 4.43
N PRO A 129 21.72 21.46 3.22
CA PRO A 129 23.06 21.96 2.99
C PRO A 129 23.13 22.95 1.83
#